data_AF-A0AAV0GIU3-F1
#
_entry.id   AF-A0AAV0GIU3-F1
#
_cell.length_a   1.000
_cell.length_b   1.000
_cell.length_c   1.000
_cell.angle_alpha   90.00
_cell.angle_beta   90.00
_cell.angle_gamma   90.00
#
_symmetry.space_group_name_H-M   'P 1'
#
loop_
_entity.id
_entity.type
_entity.pdbx_description
1 polymer ?
#
loop_
_entity_poly.entity_id
_entity_poly.type
_entity_poly.pdbx_seq_one_letter_code
_entity_poly.pdbx_strand_id
1 'polypeptide(L)'
;MARQPTCIITDQDPAMRIAIEKFESAMDAQRHVHDKLNSESESYIPDLKTPLPLEKAASDVFTLSVFYDIQSELCLGCFSCRVLRVHDVDGDFEYEISDDRNLVFRVELSMSNMKA
;
A
#
# COMPACT_ATOMS: atom_id res chain seq x y z
N MET A 1 -19.94 21.61 52.13
CA MET A 1 -19.04 20.46 51.86
C MET A 1 -19.64 19.67 50.71
N ALA A 2 -19.07 19.78 49.51
CA ALA A 2 -19.57 19.08 48.32
C ALA A 2 -19.15 17.61 48.39
N ARG A 3 -20.10 16.67 48.32
CA ARG A 3 -19.80 15.24 48.21
C ARG A 3 -19.39 14.97 46.76
N GLN A 4 -18.15 14.57 46.54
CA GLN A 4 -17.66 14.17 45.23
C GLN A 4 -18.29 12.80 44.89
N PRO A 5 -19.07 12.66 43.81
CA PRO A 5 -19.62 11.36 43.46
C PRO A 5 -18.50 10.48 42.90
N THR A 6 -18.13 9.45 43.65
CA THR A 6 -17.19 8.42 43.19
C THR A 6 -18.00 7.35 42.47
N CYS A 7 -18.10 7.45 41.13
CA CYS A 7 -18.65 6.37 40.33
C CYS A 7 -17.57 5.29 40.15
N ILE A 8 -17.79 4.11 40.73
CA ILE A 8 -16.96 2.92 40.48
C ILE A 8 -17.67 2.17 39.34
N ILE A 9 -17.14 2.27 38.13
CA ILE A 9 -17.64 1.50 36.99
C ILE A 9 -17.21 0.05 37.21
N THR A 10 -18.15 -0.82 37.58
CA THR A 10 -17.92 -2.26 37.66
C THR A 10 -18.43 -2.92 36.37
N ASP A 11 -17.73 -3.96 35.94
CA ASP A 11 -18.08 -4.86 34.82
C ASP A 11 -19.45 -5.55 34.96
N GLN A 12 -20.05 -5.47 36.15
CA GLN A 12 -21.41 -5.92 36.47
C GLN A 12 -22.50 -4.93 36.06
N ASP A 13 -22.16 -3.71 35.64
CA ASP A 13 -23.15 -2.75 35.16
C ASP A 13 -23.77 -3.27 33.84
N PRO A 14 -25.09 -3.51 33.78
CA PRO A 14 -25.76 -3.93 32.55
C PRO A 14 -25.49 -2.99 31.36
N ALA A 15 -25.23 -1.70 31.63
CA ALA A 15 -24.85 -0.72 30.61
C ALA A 15 -23.47 -1.02 30.00
N MET A 16 -22.53 -1.56 30.79
CA MET A 16 -21.21 -1.95 30.30
C MET A 16 -21.31 -3.15 29.35
N ARG A 17 -22.18 -4.12 29.66
CA ARG A 17 -22.43 -5.26 28.77
C ARG A 17 -23.03 -4.83 27.43
N ILE A 18 -24.02 -3.93 27.46
CA ILE A 18 -24.61 -3.35 26.24
C ILE A 18 -23.56 -2.55 25.46
N ALA A 19 -22.69 -1.79 26.14
CA ALA A 19 -21.64 -1.02 25.48
C ALA A 19 -20.61 -1.93 24.78
N ILE A 20 -20.23 -3.04 25.40
CA ILE A 20 -19.33 -4.05 24.79
C ILE A 20 -20.00 -4.68 23.57
N GLU A 21 -21.24 -5.14 23.69
CA GLU A 21 -22.00 -5.73 22.56
C GLU A 21 -22.13 -4.74 21.38
N LYS A 22 -22.33 -3.45 21.67
CA LYS A 22 -22.41 -2.39 20.65
C LYS A 22 -21.05 -2.11 20.01
N PHE A 23 -19.98 -2.12 20.80
CA PHE A 23 -18.63 -1.92 20.31
C PHE A 23 -18.18 -3.08 19.43
N GLU A 24 -18.41 -4.32 19.85
CA GLU A 24 -18.15 -5.53 19.06
C GLU A 24 -18.94 -5.50 17.76
N SER A 25 -20.24 -5.19 17.81
CA SER A 25 -21.06 -5.05 16.59
C SER A 25 -20.58 -3.92 15.66
N ALA A 26 -20.10 -2.81 16.20
CA ALA A 26 -19.54 -1.71 15.40
C ALA A 26 -18.19 -2.11 14.78
N MET A 27 -17.34 -2.83 15.51
CA MET A 27 -16.09 -3.36 15.00
C MET A 27 -16.31 -4.43 13.93
N ASP A 28 -17.28 -5.32 14.11
CA ASP A 28 -17.66 -6.32 13.10
C ASP A 28 -18.22 -5.66 11.85
N ALA A 29 -19.06 -4.62 12.00
CA ALA A 29 -19.53 -3.83 10.87
C ALA A 29 -18.36 -3.13 10.14
N GLN A 30 -17.40 -2.57 10.86
CA GLN A 30 -16.18 -2.00 10.28
C GLN A 30 -15.32 -3.05 9.60
N ARG A 31 -15.15 -4.24 10.21
CA ARG A 31 -14.40 -5.36 9.63
C ARG A 31 -15.06 -5.85 8.35
N HIS A 32 -16.38 -5.99 8.31
CA HIS A 32 -17.09 -6.35 7.08
C HIS A 32 -16.95 -5.31 5.96
N VAL A 33 -16.94 -4.02 6.30
CA VAL A 33 -16.66 -2.95 5.32
C VAL A 33 -15.22 -3.02 4.84
N HIS A 34 -14.26 -3.27 5.74
CA HIS A 34 -12.85 -3.40 5.39
C HIS A 34 -12.58 -4.65 4.53
N ASP A 35 -13.18 -5.79 4.86
CA ASP A 35 -13.07 -7.03 4.08
C ASP A 35 -13.69 -6.85 2.69
N LYS A 36 -14.82 -6.13 2.61
CA LYS A 36 -15.43 -5.79 1.32
C LYS A 36 -14.52 -4.87 0.49
N LEU A 37 -13.97 -3.82 1.08
CA LEU A 37 -13.04 -2.91 0.41
C LEU A 37 -11.74 -3.63 -0.01
N ASN A 38 -11.24 -4.55 0.81
CA ASN A 38 -10.09 -5.38 0.45
C ASN A 38 -10.43 -6.32 -0.71
N SER A 39 -11.59 -6.99 -0.71
CA SER A 39 -12.01 -7.85 -1.81
C SER A 39 -12.24 -7.10 -3.13
N GLU A 40 -12.70 -5.86 -3.06
CA GLU A 40 -12.83 -4.95 -4.22
C GLU A 40 -11.46 -4.43 -4.67
N SER A 41 -10.46 -4.36 -3.78
CA SER A 41 -9.08 -3.96 -4.11
C SER A 41 -8.24 -5.10 -4.69
N GLU A 42 -8.45 -6.36 -4.28
CA GLU A 42 -7.72 -7.55 -4.79
C GLU A 42 -8.03 -7.83 -6.27
N SER A 43 -9.15 -7.30 -6.79
CA SER A 43 -9.59 -7.49 -8.17
C SER A 43 -9.30 -6.30 -9.08
N TYR A 44 -8.82 -5.17 -8.54
CA TYR A 44 -8.57 -3.97 -9.31
C TYR A 44 -7.14 -3.95 -9.84
N ILE A 45 -7.00 -4.08 -11.16
CA ILE A 45 -5.71 -3.96 -11.84
C ILE A 45 -5.40 -2.46 -11.98
N PRO A 46 -4.29 -1.97 -11.39
CA PRO A 46 -3.91 -0.56 -11.49
C PRO A 46 -3.60 -0.15 -12.94
N ASP A 47 -4.06 1.05 -13.31
CA ASP A 47 -3.73 1.63 -14.61
C ASP A 47 -2.27 2.08 -14.63
N LEU A 48 -1.43 1.46 -15.45
CA LEU A 48 -0.02 1.83 -15.61
C LEU A 48 0.12 2.99 -16.61
N LYS A 49 0.98 3.97 -16.30
CA LYS A 49 1.25 5.14 -17.16
C LYS A 49 2.39 4.91 -18.14
N THR A 50 3.27 3.96 -17.85
CA THR A 50 4.44 3.59 -18.64
C THR A 50 4.45 2.08 -18.88
N PRO A 51 5.04 1.61 -19.99
CA PRO A 51 5.21 0.18 -20.24
C PRO A 51 6.41 -0.41 -19.47
N LEU A 52 7.00 0.32 -18.50
CA LEU A 52 8.22 -0.11 -17.84
C LEU A 52 7.93 -1.20 -16.78
N PRO A 53 8.71 -2.30 -16.74
CA PRO A 53 8.51 -3.36 -15.74
C PRO A 53 8.58 -2.86 -14.30
N LEU A 54 9.36 -1.80 -14.04
CA LEU A 54 9.48 -1.16 -12.73
C LEU A 54 8.13 -0.62 -12.21
N GLU A 55 7.29 -0.06 -13.09
CA GLU A 55 6.01 0.49 -12.66
C GLU A 55 5.02 -0.62 -12.30
N LYS A 56 4.97 -1.68 -13.11
CA LYS A 56 4.22 -2.89 -12.79
C LYS A 56 4.71 -3.50 -11.47
N ALA A 57 6.03 -3.56 -11.27
CA ALA A 57 6.58 -4.10 -10.04
C ALA A 57 6.15 -3.27 -8.80
N ALA A 58 6.14 -1.94 -8.92
CA ALA A 58 5.63 -1.09 -7.86
C ALA A 58 4.12 -1.32 -7.60
N SER A 59 3.34 -1.58 -8.64
CA SER A 59 1.90 -1.82 -8.51
C SER A 59 1.55 -3.13 -7.78
N ASP A 60 2.42 -4.12 -7.90
CA ASP A 60 2.27 -5.42 -7.23
C ASP A 60 2.77 -5.37 -5.76
N VAL A 61 3.68 -4.44 -5.43
CA VAL A 61 4.22 -4.27 -4.06
C VAL A 61 3.37 -3.34 -3.20
N PHE A 62 2.82 -2.27 -3.78
CA PHE A 62 2.06 -1.27 -3.04
C PHE A 62 0.56 -1.55 -3.10
N THR A 63 -0.17 -1.11 -2.06
CA THR A 63 -1.64 -1.06 -2.15
C THR A 63 -2.05 -0.08 -3.25
N LEU A 64 -3.23 -0.28 -3.85
CA LEU A 64 -3.71 0.54 -4.96
C LEU A 64 -3.64 2.05 -4.68
N SER A 65 -4.05 2.48 -3.49
CA SER A 65 -4.01 3.89 -3.09
C SER A 65 -2.58 4.42 -3.03
N VAL A 66 -1.66 3.67 -2.39
CA VAL A 66 -0.26 4.06 -2.27
C VAL A 66 0.42 4.07 -3.63
N PHE A 67 0.11 3.09 -4.49
CA PHE A 67 0.61 3.06 -5.86
C PHE A 67 0.23 4.34 -6.61
N TYR A 68 -1.04 4.74 -6.58
CA TYR A 68 -1.47 5.99 -7.24
C TYR A 68 -0.83 7.24 -6.64
N ASP A 69 -0.61 7.27 -5.33
CA ASP A 69 0.06 8.40 -4.66
C ASP A 69 1.50 8.56 -5.16
N ILE A 70 2.23 7.46 -5.42
CA ILE A 70 3.64 7.51 -5.86
C ILE A 70 3.83 7.40 -7.38
N GLN A 71 2.79 7.04 -8.14
CA GLN A 71 2.90 6.71 -9.55
C GLN A 71 3.47 7.87 -10.37
N SER A 72 3.13 9.10 -9.98
CA SER A 72 3.58 10.30 -10.66
C SER A 72 5.09 10.52 -10.51
N GLU A 73 5.60 10.31 -9.30
CA GLU A 73 7.01 10.40 -8.94
C GLU A 73 7.82 9.29 -9.57
N LEU A 74 7.26 8.08 -9.64
CA LEU A 74 7.90 6.95 -10.31
C LEU A 74 8.05 7.21 -11.81
N CYS A 75 6.99 7.70 -12.46
CA CYS A 75 7.04 8.10 -13.86
C CYS A 75 8.09 9.20 -14.08
N LEU A 76 8.04 10.27 -13.28
CA LEU A 76 8.99 11.37 -13.36
C LEU A 76 10.42 10.91 -13.13
N GLY A 77 10.65 10.03 -12.16
CA GLY A 77 11.94 9.42 -11.86
C GLY A 77 12.50 8.64 -13.06
N CYS A 78 11.67 7.84 -13.72
CA CYS A 78 12.04 7.12 -14.94
C CYS A 78 12.38 8.05 -16.11
N PHE A 79 11.72 9.21 -16.21
CA PHE A 79 12.01 10.19 -17.25
C PHE A 79 13.23 11.07 -16.93
N SER A 80 13.40 11.47 -15.66
CA SER A 80 14.50 12.32 -15.21
C SER A 80 15.81 11.56 -15.18
N CYS A 81 15.78 10.34 -14.66
CA CYS A 81 16.89 9.41 -14.70
C CYS A 81 16.84 8.76 -16.08
N ARG A 82 17.56 9.32 -17.06
CA ARG A 82 17.46 8.90 -18.47
C ARG A 82 17.77 7.41 -18.59
N VAL A 83 16.71 6.59 -18.64
CA VAL A 83 16.79 5.14 -18.86
C VAL A 83 17.26 4.93 -20.28
N LEU A 84 18.47 4.40 -20.43
CA LEU A 84 19.12 4.17 -21.70
C LEU A 84 18.71 2.83 -22.29
N ARG A 85 18.66 1.78 -21.45
CA ARG A 85 18.31 0.42 -21.85
C ARG A 85 17.65 -0.34 -20.70
N VAL A 86 16.84 -1.31 -21.08
CA VAL A 86 16.26 -2.32 -20.19
C VAL A 86 16.56 -3.68 -20.81
N HIS A 87 17.20 -4.56 -20.05
CA HIS A 87 17.51 -5.94 -20.43
C HIS A 87 16.69 -6.90 -19.57
N ASP A 88 16.06 -7.89 -20.20
CA ASP A 88 15.48 -9.04 -19.50
C ASP A 88 16.58 -10.10 -19.34
N VAL A 89 16.84 -10.50 -18.10
CA VAL A 89 17.85 -11.50 -17.73
C VAL A 89 17.16 -12.54 -16.86
N ASP A 90 16.75 -13.65 -17.49
CA ASP A 90 16.12 -14.80 -16.81
C ASP A 90 14.94 -14.42 -15.89
N GLY A 91 14.14 -13.43 -16.28
CA GLY A 91 12.97 -12.96 -15.52
C GLY A 91 13.23 -11.81 -14.54
N ASP A 92 14.49 -11.40 -14.39
CA ASP A 92 14.87 -10.14 -13.74
C ASP A 92 15.16 -9.07 -14.80
N PHE A 93 15.14 -7.79 -14.41
CA PHE A 93 15.37 -6.67 -15.34
C PHE A 93 16.61 -5.86 -14.96
N GLU A 94 17.57 -5.73 -15.86
CA GLU A 94 18.72 -4.81 -15.71
C GLU A 94 18.43 -3.48 -16.44
N TYR A 95 18.54 -2.37 -15.72
CA TYR A 95 18.38 -1.02 -16.24
C TYR A 95 19.74 -0.34 -16.36
N GLU A 96 20.07 0.15 -17.56
CA GLU A 96 21.12 1.16 -17.74
C GLU A 96 20.48 2.54 -17.61
N ILE A 97 20.87 3.28 -16.57
CA ILE A 97 20.32 4.59 -16.25
C ILE A 97 21.45 5.61 -16.28
N SER A 98 21.19 6.81 -16.78
CA SER A 98 22.17 7.89 -16.74
C SER A 98 21.69 9.12 -15.98
N ASP A 99 22.61 9.77 -15.28
CA ASP A 99 22.39 11.10 -14.70
C ASP A 99 22.59 12.21 -15.75
N ASP A 100 22.34 13.44 -15.33
CA ASP A 100 22.53 14.67 -16.11
C ASP A 100 24.00 14.90 -16.53
N ARG A 101 24.95 14.27 -15.86
CA ARG A 101 26.39 14.30 -16.17
C ARG A 101 26.83 13.15 -17.07
N ASN A 102 25.89 12.35 -17.59
CA ASN A 102 26.13 11.14 -18.39
C ASN A 102 26.88 10.01 -17.65
N LEU A 103 26.88 10.01 -16.31
CA LEU A 103 27.34 8.84 -15.57
C LEU A 103 26.30 7.74 -15.72
N VAL A 104 26.75 6.54 -16.13
CA VAL A 104 25.89 5.38 -16.35
C VAL A 104 25.94 4.46 -15.13
N PHE A 105 24.76 4.10 -14.65
CA PHE A 105 24.53 3.19 -13.55
C PHE A 105 23.77 1.97 -14.05
N ARG A 106 24.08 0.80 -13.48
CA ARG A 106 23.33 -0.44 -13.71
C ARG A 106 22.51 -0.75 -12.47
N VAL A 107 21.23 -0.96 -12.66
CA VAL A 107 20.28 -1.28 -11.58
C VAL A 107 19.56 -2.55 -11.95
N GLU A 108 19.65 -3.56 -11.10
CA GLU A 108 18.93 -4.81 -11.26
C GLU A 108 17.62 -4.75 -10.47
N LEU A 109 16.52 -5.09 -11.15
CA LEU A 109 15.20 -5.27 -10.57
C LEU A 109 14.92 -6.77 -10.55
N SER A 110 14.99 -7.33 -9.34
CA SER A 110 14.73 -8.76 -9.14
C SER A 110 13.24 -9.01 -8.92
N MET A 111 12.60 -9.68 -9.89
CA MET A 111 11.17 -10.01 -9.84
C MET A 111 10.86 -11.17 -8.90
N SER A 112 11.87 -11.96 -8.54
CA SER A 112 11.74 -13.10 -7.62
C SER A 112 11.44 -12.70 -6.16
N ASN A 113 11.58 -11.42 -5.81
CA ASN A 113 11.20 -10.87 -4.49
C ASN A 113 9.74 -10.39 -4.42
N MET A 114 9.04 -10.34 -5.55
CA MET A 114 7.69 -9.83 -5.65
C MET A 114 6.71 -11.01 -5.68
N LYS A 115 6.43 -11.58 -4.52
CA LYS A 115 5.49 -12.70 -4.41
C LYS A 115 4.05 -12.21 -4.40
N ALA A 116 3.24 -12.87 -5.22
CA ALA A 116 1.79 -12.78 -5.30
C ALA A 116 1.09 -13.16 -3.99
#